data_AF-A0A249PN13-F1
#
_entry.id   AF-A0A249PN13-F1
#
_cell.length_a   1.000
_cell.length_b   1.000
_cell.length_c   1.000
_cell.angle_alpha   90.00
_cell.angle_beta   90.00
_cell.angle_gamma   90.00
#
_symmetry.space_group_name_H-M   'P 1'
#
loop_
_entity.id
_entity.type
_entity.pdbx_description
1 polymer ?
#
loop_
_entity_poly.entity_id
_entity_poly.type
_entity_poly.pdbx_seq_one_letter_code
_entity_poly.pdbx_strand_id
1 'polypeptide(L)'
;MRTWAMSEVARDPLYRRHRYPAEIIAHAVWLYFRFPLSLRMVEDMLASRGIIVTHQTIRSWAEKFGRHFAREIKRRSAGCLGDKWHLDECVVAINSKKQWLWRAVDQDGFVLEVLVQSRRNAKAAKRLMRKLLKAQGRTPRVMITDKLRSYDAARRDLMPGVEHRSHKGLNNRAENSHQPTRRRERTMKRFKSARQLQRFVSIHDPMPTCSTFPAIRCHRLNIKTCVTPPCKSGAKSRVSPQPDSRPRQLSLHQSADNFTVPLILLRPRRTTSDQRT
;
A
#
# COMPACT_ATOMS: atom_id res chain seq x y z
N MET A 1 -14.41 9.72 30.36
CA MET A 1 -14.77 9.90 28.94
C MET A 1 -14.21 11.23 28.45
N ARG A 2 -13.21 11.24 27.56
CA ARG A 2 -12.69 12.49 26.98
C ARG A 2 -13.19 12.62 25.54
N THR A 3 -14.16 13.51 25.36
CA THR A 3 -14.67 13.99 24.08
C THR A 3 -13.60 14.85 23.40
N TRP A 4 -12.93 14.31 22.38
CA TRP A 4 -12.02 15.09 21.54
C TRP A 4 -12.79 15.72 20.38
N ALA A 5 -12.90 17.04 20.40
CA ALA A 5 -13.55 17.83 19.38
C ALA A 5 -12.76 17.81 18.06
N MET A 6 -13.47 17.83 16.93
CA MET A 6 -13.00 17.61 15.55
C MET A 6 -12.11 18.73 14.97
N SER A 7 -11.44 19.54 15.79
CA SER A 7 -10.76 20.78 15.37
C SER A 7 -9.25 20.67 15.13
N GLU A 8 -8.64 19.49 15.32
CA GLU A 8 -7.17 19.39 15.49
C GLU A 8 -6.39 19.05 14.20
N VAL A 9 -7.03 18.51 13.15
CA VAL A 9 -6.34 18.16 11.89
C VAL A 9 -5.92 19.40 11.08
N ALA A 10 -6.63 20.53 11.24
CA ALA A 10 -6.36 21.76 10.50
C ALA A 10 -5.11 22.54 10.99
N ARG A 11 -4.42 22.09 12.05
CA ARG A 11 -3.30 22.83 12.67
C ARG A 11 -1.95 22.11 12.67
N ASP A 12 -1.83 20.94 12.04
CA ASP A 12 -0.54 20.25 11.96
C ASP A 12 0.45 21.05 11.07
N PRO A 13 1.61 21.50 11.60
CA PRO A 13 2.63 22.22 10.84
C PRO A 13 3.08 21.50 9.55
N LEU A 14 2.96 20.18 9.48
CA LEU A 14 3.32 19.36 8.33
C LEU A 14 2.55 19.74 7.05
N TYR A 15 1.28 20.12 7.21
CA TYR A 15 0.37 20.46 6.12
C TYR A 15 0.31 21.96 5.82
N ARG A 16 1.02 22.78 6.59
CA ARG A 16 1.09 24.23 6.38
C ARG A 16 1.52 24.55 4.94
N ARG A 17 0.86 25.55 4.34
CA ARG A 17 1.10 26.02 2.96
C ARG A 17 0.75 25.04 1.84
N HIS A 18 -0.02 23.98 2.09
CA HIS A 18 -0.58 23.17 1.00
C HIS A 18 -1.98 23.65 0.65
N ARG A 19 -2.26 23.72 -0.66
CA ARG A 19 -3.58 24.09 -1.19
C ARG A 19 -4.68 23.08 -0.83
N TYR A 20 -4.31 21.81 -0.67
CA TYR A 20 -5.27 20.71 -0.45
C TYR A 20 -5.34 20.33 1.03
N PRO A 21 -6.53 19.95 1.52
CA PRO A 21 -6.69 19.44 2.89
C PRO A 21 -5.81 18.22 3.17
N ALA A 22 -5.47 18.03 4.45
CA ALA A 22 -4.60 16.94 4.90
C ALA A 22 -5.17 15.56 4.53
N GLU A 23 -6.49 15.42 4.55
CA GLU A 23 -7.23 14.20 4.23
C GLU A 23 -7.04 13.79 2.77
N ILE A 24 -7.08 14.76 1.84
CA ILE A 24 -6.88 14.52 0.42
C ILE A 24 -5.43 14.09 0.15
N ILE A 25 -4.48 14.78 0.77
CA ILE A 25 -3.05 14.46 0.66
C ILE A 25 -2.79 13.06 1.21
N ALA A 26 -3.29 12.76 2.40
CA ALA A 26 -3.14 11.46 3.04
C ALA A 26 -3.79 10.35 2.20
N HIS A 27 -4.99 10.59 1.64
CA HIS A 27 -5.68 9.63 0.79
C HIS A 27 -4.90 9.35 -0.51
N ALA A 28 -4.39 10.38 -1.18
CA ALA A 28 -3.60 10.23 -2.41
C ALA A 28 -2.32 9.42 -2.16
N VAL A 29 -1.61 9.73 -1.07
CA VAL A 29 -0.39 9.01 -0.66
C VAL A 29 -0.71 7.56 -0.27
N TRP A 30 -1.79 7.34 0.46
CA TRP A 30 -2.25 5.99 0.81
C TRP A 30 -2.59 5.17 -0.43
N LEU A 31 -3.38 5.71 -1.37
CA LEU A 31 -3.72 5.05 -2.63
C LEU A 31 -2.45 4.65 -3.40
N TYR A 32 -1.49 5.57 -3.50
CA TYR A 32 -0.24 5.34 -4.24
C TYR A 32 0.64 4.23 -3.65
N PHE A 33 0.76 4.14 -2.33
CA PHE A 33 1.61 3.11 -1.70
C PHE A 33 0.87 1.80 -1.43
N ARG A 34 -0.43 1.84 -1.16
CA ARG A 34 -1.21 0.66 -0.80
C ARG A 34 -1.58 -0.20 -1.99
N PHE A 35 -1.88 0.43 -3.12
CA PHE A 35 -2.33 -0.27 -4.33
C PHE A 35 -1.26 -0.17 -5.43
N PRO A 36 -1.20 -1.13 -6.36
CA PRO A 36 -0.27 -1.10 -7.49
C PRO A 36 -0.68 -0.07 -8.57
N LEU A 37 -1.05 1.16 -8.18
CA LEU A 37 -1.52 2.23 -9.07
C LEU A 37 -0.37 3.08 -9.59
N SER A 38 -0.36 3.48 -10.86
CA SER A 38 0.58 4.52 -11.30
C SER A 38 0.20 5.88 -10.69
N LEU A 39 1.12 6.85 -10.66
CA LEU A 39 0.78 8.20 -10.19
C LEU A 39 -0.32 8.85 -11.04
N ARG A 40 -0.36 8.53 -12.35
CA ARG A 40 -1.39 8.97 -13.29
C ARG A 40 -2.75 8.37 -12.95
N MET A 41 -2.81 7.08 -12.62
CA MET A 41 -4.05 6.45 -12.17
C MET A 41 -4.58 7.08 -10.88
N VAL A 42 -3.71 7.48 -9.94
CA VAL A 42 -4.14 8.18 -8.73
C VAL A 42 -4.67 9.57 -9.08
N GLU A 43 -4.03 10.29 -10.01
CA GLU A 43 -4.53 11.56 -10.58
C GLU A 43 -5.94 11.37 -11.18
N ASP A 44 -6.14 10.37 -12.04
CA ASP A 44 -7.44 10.08 -12.65
C ASP A 44 -8.52 9.72 -11.60
N MET A 45 -8.16 8.93 -10.59
CA MET A 45 -9.06 8.56 -9.49
C MET A 45 -9.46 9.73 -8.59
N LEU A 46 -8.59 10.74 -8.46
CA LEU A 46 -8.92 11.97 -7.74
C LEU A 46 -9.75 12.91 -8.63
N ALA A 47 -9.43 13.00 -9.92
CA ALA A 47 -10.17 13.79 -10.89
C ALA A 47 -11.62 13.33 -11.03
N SER A 48 -11.89 12.01 -11.01
CA SER A 48 -13.26 11.46 -11.02
C SER A 48 -14.09 11.84 -9.80
N ARG A 49 -13.45 12.35 -8.73
CA ARG A 49 -14.09 12.88 -7.52
C ARG A 49 -14.10 14.41 -7.47
N GLY A 50 -13.79 15.08 -8.58
CA GLY A 50 -13.70 16.55 -8.67
C GLY A 50 -12.42 17.15 -8.08
N ILE A 51 -11.42 16.33 -7.74
CA ILE A 51 -10.16 16.80 -7.16
C ILE A 51 -9.10 16.85 -8.26
N ILE A 52 -8.89 18.04 -8.82
CA ILE A 52 -7.90 18.25 -9.89
C ILE A 52 -6.52 18.39 -9.27
N VAL A 53 -5.66 17.37 -9.39
CA VAL A 53 -4.27 17.35 -8.88
C VAL A 53 -3.38 16.65 -9.89
N THR A 54 -2.23 17.24 -10.22
CA THR A 54 -1.29 16.60 -11.14
C THR A 54 -0.57 15.41 -10.50
N HIS A 55 -0.22 14.38 -11.27
CA HIS A 55 0.65 13.29 -10.79
C HIS A 55 2.00 13.76 -10.23
N GLN A 56 2.53 14.91 -10.66
CA GLN A 56 3.77 15.48 -10.11
C GLN A 56 3.55 15.98 -8.67
N THR A 57 2.40 16.60 -8.42
CA THR A 57 1.98 17.00 -7.08
C THR A 57 1.82 15.76 -6.17
N ILE A 58 1.16 14.70 -6.66
CA ILE A 58 1.02 13.42 -5.94
C ILE A 58 2.39 12.83 -5.63
N ARG A 59 3.34 12.87 -6.58
CA ARG A 59 4.72 12.40 -6.36
C ARG A 59 5.40 13.18 -5.24
N SER A 60 5.33 14.51 -5.29
CA SER A 60 5.89 15.37 -4.24
C SER A 60 5.28 15.05 -2.88
N TRP A 61 3.96 14.83 -2.81
CA TRP A 61 3.30 14.41 -1.58
C TRP A 61 3.75 13.03 -1.11
N ALA A 62 3.87 12.05 -2.00
CA ALA A 62 4.35 10.71 -1.67
C ALA A 62 5.78 10.74 -1.10
N GLU A 63 6.65 11.58 -1.65
CA GLU A 63 8.02 11.75 -1.16
C GLU A 63 8.10 12.51 0.18
N LYS A 64 7.25 13.52 0.39
CA LYS A 64 7.21 14.34 1.61
C LYS A 64 6.48 13.64 2.75
N PHE A 65 5.19 13.37 2.57
CA PHE A 65 4.30 12.84 3.61
C PHE A 65 4.46 11.33 3.78
N GLY A 66 4.78 10.58 2.73
CA GLY A 66 5.00 9.14 2.83
C GLY A 66 6.10 8.78 3.84
N ARG A 67 7.21 9.55 3.86
CA ARG A 67 8.26 9.37 4.88
C ARG A 67 7.77 9.64 6.29
N HIS A 68 6.90 10.64 6.46
CA HIS A 68 6.31 10.97 7.76
C HIS A 68 5.42 9.82 8.24
N PHE A 69 4.48 9.38 7.39
CA PHE A 69 3.58 8.26 7.71
C PHE A 69 4.33 6.98 8.03
N ALA A 70 5.34 6.62 7.23
CA ALA A 70 6.14 5.43 7.49
C ALA A 70 6.88 5.48 8.84
N ARG A 71 7.40 6.65 9.25
CA ARG A 71 8.02 6.82 10.57
C ARG A 71 6.99 6.73 11.69
N GLU A 72 5.83 7.36 11.51
CA GLU A 72 4.73 7.32 12.47
C GLU A 72 4.28 5.88 12.74
N ILE A 73 4.05 5.12 11.66
CA ILE A 73 3.65 3.72 11.74
C ILE A 73 4.73 2.91 12.45
N LYS A 74 6.01 3.03 12.02
CA LYS A 74 7.11 2.32 12.68
C LYS A 74 7.23 2.64 14.17
N ARG A 75 7.02 3.90 14.55
CA ARG A 75 7.07 4.33 15.96
C ARG A 75 5.91 3.74 16.77
N ARG A 76 4.69 3.74 16.22
CA ARG A 76 3.52 3.16 16.87
C ARG A 76 3.58 1.64 16.97
N SER A 77 4.21 0.99 16.00
CA SER A 77 4.41 -0.47 16.01
C SER A 77 5.62 -0.90 16.85
N ALA A 78 6.50 0.01 17.25
CA ALA A 78 7.68 -0.34 18.06
C ALA A 78 7.25 -1.04 19.36
N GLY A 79 7.88 -2.17 19.66
CA GLY A 79 7.56 -3.00 20.83
C GLY A 79 6.35 -3.93 20.68
N CYS A 80 5.49 -3.73 19.67
CA CYS A 80 4.33 -4.59 19.41
C CYS A 80 4.59 -5.69 18.37
N LEU A 81 5.72 -5.62 17.66
CA LEU A 81 6.05 -6.55 16.58
C LEU A 81 6.45 -7.91 17.14
N GLY A 82 6.50 -8.92 16.28
CA GLY A 82 6.83 -10.28 16.68
C GLY A 82 8.28 -10.53 17.12
N ASP A 83 8.48 -11.59 17.89
CA ASP A 83 9.79 -12.07 18.36
C ASP A 83 10.37 -13.20 17.49
N LYS A 84 9.62 -13.67 16.49
CA LYS A 84 10.07 -14.63 15.48
C LYS A 84 10.36 -13.89 14.18
N TRP A 85 11.63 -13.85 13.77
CA TRP A 85 12.06 -13.06 12.62
C TRP A 85 12.35 -13.97 11.42
N HIS A 86 11.80 -13.60 10.26
CA HIS A 86 12.09 -14.21 8.98
C HIS A 86 12.91 -13.23 8.13
N LEU A 87 14.11 -13.63 7.70
CA LEU A 87 15.00 -12.81 6.90
C LEU A 87 15.21 -13.47 5.54
N ASP A 88 15.11 -12.66 4.49
CA ASP A 88 15.33 -13.11 3.13
C ASP A 88 15.89 -11.99 2.27
N GLU A 89 16.46 -12.37 1.12
CA GLU A 89 16.95 -11.44 0.12
C GLU A 89 16.41 -11.75 -1.26
N CYS A 90 16.01 -10.70 -1.97
CA CYS A 90 15.63 -10.84 -3.38
C CYS A 90 16.51 -9.98 -4.28
N VAL A 91 16.84 -10.52 -5.45
CA VAL A 91 17.53 -9.76 -6.49
C VAL A 91 16.57 -8.78 -7.19
N VAL A 92 17.02 -7.55 -7.37
CA VAL A 92 16.38 -6.49 -8.15
C VAL A 92 17.38 -6.00 -9.20
N ALA A 93 17.00 -6.04 -10.47
CA ALA A 93 17.86 -5.58 -11.56
C ALA A 93 17.63 -4.09 -11.83
N ILE A 94 18.66 -3.27 -11.66
CA ILE A 94 18.62 -1.82 -11.88
C ILE A 94 19.70 -1.45 -12.88
N ASN A 95 19.30 -0.95 -14.07
CA ASN A 95 20.21 -0.60 -15.17
C ASN A 95 21.26 -1.70 -15.43
N SER A 96 20.77 -2.95 -15.58
CA SER A 96 21.59 -4.16 -15.79
C SER A 96 22.55 -4.54 -14.64
N LYS A 97 22.53 -3.82 -13.52
CA LYS A 97 23.29 -4.16 -12.30
C LYS A 97 22.39 -4.85 -11.28
N LYS A 98 22.87 -5.97 -10.74
CA LYS A 98 22.17 -6.70 -9.66
C LYS A 98 22.27 -5.91 -8.36
N GLN A 99 21.14 -5.64 -7.74
CA GLN A 99 21.02 -5.13 -6.37
C GLN A 99 20.28 -6.17 -5.53
N TRP A 100 20.62 -6.24 -4.25
CA TRP A 100 20.05 -7.16 -3.29
C TRP A 100 19.16 -6.38 -2.33
N LEU A 101 17.86 -6.70 -2.34
CA LEU A 101 16.90 -6.19 -1.37
C LEU A 101 16.82 -7.17 -0.21
N TRP A 102 17.44 -6.80 0.89
CA TRP A 102 17.41 -7.55 2.14
C TRP A 102 16.20 -7.13 2.96
N ARG A 103 15.44 -8.09 3.44
CA ARG A 103 14.18 -7.84 4.15
C ARG A 103 14.11 -8.71 5.40
N ALA A 104 13.63 -8.11 6.48
CA ALA A 104 13.26 -8.79 7.72
C ALA A 104 11.78 -8.56 8.00
N VAL A 105 11.04 -9.64 8.27
CA VAL A 105 9.62 -9.61 8.66
C VAL A 105 9.40 -10.45 9.92
N ASP A 106 8.34 -10.19 10.64
CA ASP A 106 7.94 -11.03 11.78
C ASP A 106 7.00 -12.20 11.36
N GLN A 107 6.52 -12.97 12.34
CA GLN A 107 5.61 -14.09 12.10
C GLN A 107 4.26 -13.67 11.48
N ASP A 108 3.81 -12.45 11.76
CA ASP A 108 2.54 -11.90 11.28
C ASP A 108 2.70 -11.28 9.88
N GLY A 109 3.95 -11.06 9.44
CA GLY A 109 4.31 -10.53 8.14
C GLY A 109 4.52 -9.01 8.14
N PHE A 110 4.60 -8.39 9.32
CA PHE A 110 5.01 -6.99 9.42
C PHE A 110 6.49 -6.85 9.08
N VAL A 111 6.81 -5.84 8.28
CA VAL A 111 8.18 -5.58 7.87
C VAL A 111 8.91 -4.86 9.00
N LEU A 112 9.90 -5.55 9.58
CA LEU A 112 10.73 -5.03 10.65
C LEU A 112 11.80 -4.08 10.10
N GLU A 113 12.50 -4.51 9.04
CA GLU A 113 13.56 -3.73 8.40
C GLU A 113 13.78 -4.11 6.94
N VAL A 114 14.22 -3.13 6.14
CA VAL A 114 14.51 -3.32 4.71
C VAL A 114 15.75 -2.54 4.28
N LEU A 115 16.63 -3.18 3.52
CA LEU A 115 17.89 -2.60 3.09
C LEU A 115 18.32 -3.05 1.70
N VAL A 116 18.58 -2.09 0.82
CA VAL A 116 19.13 -2.32 -0.52
C VAL A 116 20.65 -2.26 -0.48
N GLN A 117 21.31 -3.28 -1.00
CA GLN A 117 22.77 -3.41 -1.00
C GLN A 117 23.26 -3.95 -2.34
N SER A 118 24.46 -3.55 -2.76
CA SER A 118 25.07 -4.04 -4.01
C SER A 118 25.68 -5.43 -3.91
N ARG A 119 25.88 -5.95 -2.69
CA ARG A 119 26.56 -7.23 -2.43
C ARG A 119 25.66 -8.20 -1.66
N ARG A 120 25.80 -9.49 -1.95
CA ARG A 120 25.23 -10.62 -1.21
C ARG A 120 26.34 -11.32 -0.42
N ASN A 121 26.64 -10.83 0.79
CA ASN A 121 27.70 -11.38 1.62
C ASN A 121 27.42 -11.17 3.12
N ALA A 122 28.27 -11.76 3.97
CA ALA A 122 28.14 -11.67 5.42
C ALA A 122 28.19 -10.22 5.93
N LYS A 123 28.99 -9.33 5.33
CA LYS A 123 29.04 -7.91 5.71
C LYS A 123 27.70 -7.21 5.47
N ALA A 124 27.04 -7.51 4.36
CA ALA A 124 25.72 -7.00 4.03
C ALA A 124 24.64 -7.56 4.98
N ALA A 125 24.66 -8.86 5.27
CA ALA A 125 23.77 -9.49 6.25
C ALA A 125 23.94 -8.89 7.66
N LYS A 126 25.18 -8.75 8.14
CA LYS A 126 25.51 -8.09 9.42
C LYS A 126 24.96 -6.66 9.48
N ARG A 127 25.04 -5.91 8.38
CA ARG A 127 24.51 -4.54 8.34
C ARG A 127 22.99 -4.50 8.51
N LEU A 128 22.27 -5.41 7.87
CA LEU A 128 20.82 -5.56 8.07
C LEU A 128 20.52 -5.91 9.54
N MET A 129 21.18 -6.94 10.07
CA MET A 129 20.92 -7.45 11.42
C MET A 129 21.24 -6.41 12.50
N ARG A 130 22.33 -5.65 12.39
CA ARG A 130 22.61 -4.55 13.33
C ARG A 130 21.53 -3.47 13.30
N LYS A 131 21.07 -3.10 12.10
CA LYS A 131 20.02 -2.10 11.94
C LYS A 131 18.71 -2.59 12.55
N LEU A 132 18.38 -3.85 12.30
CA LEU A 132 17.19 -4.53 12.83
C LEU A 132 17.23 -4.60 14.36
N LEU A 133 18.33 -5.04 14.96
CA LEU A 133 18.51 -5.08 16.42
C LEU A 133 18.38 -3.68 17.04
N LYS A 134 19.00 -2.66 16.42
CA LYS A 134 18.88 -1.28 16.89
C LYS A 134 17.45 -0.75 16.81
N ALA A 135 16.71 -1.11 15.76
CA ALA A 135 15.34 -0.67 15.56
C ALA A 135 14.35 -1.35 16.52
N GLN A 136 14.55 -2.63 16.81
CA GLN A 136 13.67 -3.41 17.69
C GLN A 136 14.05 -3.32 19.17
N GLY A 137 15.30 -2.97 19.48
CA GLY A 137 15.80 -2.87 20.86
C GLY A 137 15.90 -4.20 21.60
N ARG A 138 15.70 -5.34 20.91
CA ARG A 138 15.72 -6.70 21.47
C ARG A 138 16.19 -7.72 20.45
N THR A 139 16.61 -8.87 20.94
CA THR A 139 16.90 -10.05 20.12
C THR A 139 15.62 -10.85 19.84
N PRO A 140 15.53 -11.56 18.70
CA PRO A 140 14.43 -12.47 18.46
C PRO A 140 14.57 -13.74 19.29
N ARG A 141 13.46 -14.42 19.55
CA ARG A 141 13.46 -15.78 20.08
C ARG A 141 13.99 -16.77 19.04
N VAL A 142 13.52 -16.64 17.79
CA VAL A 142 13.91 -17.51 16.67
C VAL A 142 14.16 -16.67 15.43
N MET A 143 15.27 -16.98 14.73
CA MET A 143 15.57 -16.45 13.42
C MET A 143 15.37 -17.53 12.36
N ILE A 144 14.66 -17.20 11.29
CA ILE A 144 14.41 -18.07 10.14
C ILE A 144 14.99 -17.41 8.90
N THR A 145 15.80 -18.13 8.15
CA THR A 145 16.38 -17.64 6.89
C THR A 145 16.38 -18.74 5.85
N ASP A 146 16.66 -18.39 4.59
CA ASP A 146 17.11 -19.38 3.61
C ASP A 146 18.52 -19.90 3.95
N LYS A 147 19.02 -20.88 3.20
CA LYS A 147 20.31 -21.56 3.37
C LYS A 147 21.54 -20.68 3.03
N LEU A 148 21.40 -19.36 2.95
CA LEU A 148 22.52 -18.47 2.69
C LEU A 148 23.46 -18.41 3.91
N ARG A 149 24.66 -19.00 3.78
CA ARG A 149 25.73 -18.99 4.81
C ARG A 149 26.10 -17.62 5.37
N SER A 150 25.78 -16.53 4.66
CA SER A 150 26.00 -15.16 5.13
C SER A 150 25.18 -14.82 6.37
N TYR A 151 23.99 -15.40 6.54
CA TYR A 151 23.18 -15.19 7.74
C TYR A 151 23.80 -15.90 8.94
N ASP A 152 24.27 -17.13 8.80
CA ASP A 152 24.94 -17.87 9.88
C ASP A 152 26.17 -17.12 10.38
N ALA A 153 27.00 -16.65 9.44
CA ALA A 153 28.19 -15.87 9.75
C ALA A 153 27.85 -14.52 10.41
N ALA A 154 26.68 -13.94 10.12
CA ALA A 154 26.22 -12.73 10.78
C ALA A 154 25.60 -13.00 12.17
N ARG A 155 24.90 -14.13 12.32
CA ARG A 155 24.28 -14.59 13.56
C ARG A 155 25.33 -14.87 14.62
N ARG A 156 26.36 -15.65 14.31
CA ARG A 156 27.40 -16.03 15.27
C ARG A 156 28.05 -14.82 15.93
N ASP A 157 28.28 -13.77 15.16
CA ASP A 157 28.91 -12.54 15.64
C ASP A 157 27.95 -11.64 16.45
N LEU A 158 26.69 -11.53 16.04
CA LEU A 158 25.76 -10.53 16.60
C LEU A 158 24.79 -11.08 17.64
N MET A 159 24.47 -12.37 17.55
CA MET A 159 23.42 -13.02 18.35
C MET A 159 23.66 -14.55 18.46
N PRO A 160 24.79 -14.99 19.04
CA PRO A 160 25.17 -16.41 19.06
C PRO A 160 24.11 -17.30 19.74
N GLY A 161 23.42 -16.81 20.77
CA GLY A 161 22.39 -17.56 21.51
C GLY A 161 21.01 -17.65 20.85
N VAL A 162 20.77 -16.99 19.73
CA VAL A 162 19.45 -17.01 19.06
C VAL A 162 19.26 -18.31 18.30
N GLU A 163 18.14 -19.00 18.47
CA GLU A 163 17.84 -20.20 17.67
C GLU A 163 17.71 -19.86 16.18
N HIS A 164 18.36 -20.62 15.30
CA HIS A 164 18.28 -20.43 13.85
C HIS A 164 17.75 -21.67 13.15
N ARG A 165 16.77 -21.46 12.27
CA ARG A 165 16.19 -22.53 11.46
C ARG A 165 16.26 -22.15 9.98
N SER A 166 16.72 -23.08 9.15
CA SER A 166 16.90 -22.90 7.70
C SER A 166 16.15 -23.93 6.85
N HIS A 167 15.07 -24.50 7.41
CA HIS A 167 14.32 -25.57 6.75
C HIS A 167 13.46 -25.05 5.59
N LYS A 168 13.34 -25.85 4.52
CA LYS A 168 12.48 -25.56 3.37
C LYS A 168 11.03 -25.39 3.84
N GLY A 169 10.37 -24.32 3.39
CA GLY A 169 8.99 -23.98 3.74
C GLY A 169 8.83 -23.00 4.92
N LEU A 170 9.78 -22.95 5.87
CA LEU A 170 9.71 -22.01 7.00
C LEU A 170 9.93 -20.55 6.56
N ASN A 171 10.65 -20.34 5.45
CA ASN A 171 10.94 -19.01 4.93
C ASN A 171 9.84 -18.44 4.01
N ASN A 172 8.76 -19.21 3.75
CA ASN A 172 7.66 -18.79 2.87
C ASN A 172 7.09 -17.42 3.27
N ARG A 173 7.12 -17.07 4.56
CA ARG A 173 6.68 -15.77 5.07
C ARG A 173 7.52 -14.61 4.49
N ALA A 174 8.84 -14.72 4.52
CA ALA A 174 9.71 -13.71 3.94
C ALA A 174 9.62 -13.71 2.40
N GLU A 175 9.58 -14.88 1.76
CA GLU A 175 9.40 -14.97 0.31
C GLU A 175 8.11 -14.26 -0.16
N ASN A 176 6.99 -14.53 0.50
CA ASN A 176 5.70 -13.91 0.21
C ASN A 176 5.72 -12.39 0.42
N SER A 177 6.49 -11.91 1.39
CA SER A 177 6.63 -10.47 1.66
C SER A 177 7.31 -9.69 0.52
N HIS A 178 8.00 -10.36 -0.41
CA HIS A 178 8.54 -9.73 -1.62
C HIS A 178 7.48 -9.48 -2.71
N GLN A 179 6.35 -10.20 -2.69
CA GLN A 179 5.35 -10.15 -3.76
C GLN A 179 4.76 -8.75 -3.99
N PRO A 180 4.37 -7.97 -2.96
CA PRO A 180 3.87 -6.60 -3.15
C PRO A 180 4.91 -5.70 -3.81
N THR A 181 6.17 -5.75 -3.37
CA THR A 181 7.27 -4.97 -3.96
C THR A 181 7.51 -5.37 -5.43
N ARG A 182 7.48 -6.68 -5.75
CA ARG A 182 7.64 -7.16 -7.14
C ARG A 182 6.49 -6.74 -8.05
N ARG A 183 5.25 -6.79 -7.57
CA ARG A 183 4.08 -6.27 -8.32
C ARG A 183 4.30 -4.79 -8.65
N ARG A 184 4.76 -4.01 -7.67
CA ARG A 184 5.04 -2.59 -7.89
C ARG A 184 6.16 -2.34 -8.90
N GLU A 185 7.26 -3.07 -8.78
CA GLU A 185 8.40 -2.97 -9.70
C GLU A 185 7.96 -3.15 -11.16
N ARG A 186 7.09 -4.14 -11.42
CA ARG A 186 6.52 -4.39 -12.75
C ARG A 186 5.69 -3.22 -13.25
N THR A 187 4.75 -2.72 -12.45
CA THR A 187 3.92 -1.54 -12.81
C THR A 187 4.78 -0.31 -13.10
N MET A 188 5.85 -0.10 -12.34
CA MET A 188 6.73 1.06 -12.48
C MET A 188 7.75 0.93 -13.63
N LYS A 189 7.74 -0.17 -14.39
CA LYS A 189 8.74 -0.47 -15.42
C LYS A 189 10.18 -0.40 -14.86
N ARG A 190 10.38 -1.06 -13.70
CA ARG A 190 11.63 -1.16 -12.92
C ARG A 190 12.10 0.16 -12.30
N PHE A 191 12.85 0.03 -11.21
CA PHE A 191 13.51 1.16 -10.56
C PHE A 191 14.70 1.66 -11.39
N LYS A 192 14.99 2.96 -11.33
CA LYS A 192 16.07 3.62 -12.09
C LYS A 192 17.36 3.74 -11.29
N SER A 193 17.31 3.63 -9.96
CA SER A 193 18.49 3.64 -9.09
C SER A 193 18.25 2.88 -7.77
N ALA A 194 19.34 2.41 -7.14
CA ALA A 194 19.27 1.78 -5.81
C ALA A 194 18.74 2.73 -4.74
N ARG A 195 19.05 4.04 -4.84
CA ARG A 195 18.54 5.08 -3.94
C ARG A 195 17.02 5.24 -4.09
N GLN A 196 16.51 5.21 -5.31
CA GLN A 196 15.07 5.25 -5.57
C GLN A 196 14.38 4.02 -4.98
N LEU A 197 14.92 2.81 -5.21
CA LEU A 197 14.40 1.58 -4.61
C LEU A 197 14.38 1.68 -3.09
N GLN A 198 15.50 2.05 -2.46
CA GLN A 198 15.58 2.18 -0.99
C GLN A 198 14.55 3.16 -0.44
N ARG A 199 14.41 4.34 -1.06
CA ARG A 199 13.41 5.33 -0.63
C ARG A 199 12.00 4.79 -0.76
N PHE A 200 11.71 4.11 -1.87
CA PHE A 200 10.40 3.53 -2.12
C PHE A 200 10.06 2.46 -1.07
N VAL A 201 10.89 1.44 -0.90
CA VAL A 201 10.63 0.34 0.06
C VAL A 201 10.55 0.82 1.50
N SER A 202 11.33 1.85 1.87
CA SER A 202 11.29 2.42 3.22
C SER A 202 9.93 3.08 3.55
N ILE A 203 9.16 3.46 2.54
CA ILE A 203 7.83 4.06 2.70
C ILE A 203 6.73 3.03 2.42
N HIS A 204 6.87 2.27 1.34
CA HIS A 204 5.89 1.29 0.90
C HIS A 204 5.68 0.16 1.90
N ASP A 205 6.77 -0.36 2.48
CA ASP A 205 6.70 -1.58 3.28
C ASP A 205 6.03 -1.40 4.65
N PRO A 206 6.22 -0.27 5.35
CA PRO A 206 5.49 -0.02 6.59
C PRO A 206 4.02 0.29 6.39
N MET A 207 3.56 0.65 5.18
CA MET A 207 2.17 1.04 4.94
C MET A 207 1.26 -0.20 5.05
N PRO A 208 0.46 -0.33 6.11
CA PRO A 208 -0.23 -1.57 6.38
C PRO A 208 -1.44 -1.76 5.46
N THR A 209 -1.92 -3.00 5.39
CA THR A 209 -3.28 -3.29 4.94
C THR A 209 -4.27 -2.63 5.90
N CYS A 210 -5.42 -2.15 5.40
CA CYS A 210 -6.41 -1.35 6.13
C CYS A 210 -6.83 -1.94 7.49
N SER A 211 -6.72 -3.27 7.66
CA SER A 211 -7.01 -4.03 8.87
C SER A 211 -6.10 -3.77 10.08
N THR A 212 -4.91 -3.16 9.90
CA THR A 212 -3.98 -2.86 11.01
C THR A 212 -3.71 -1.36 11.16
N PHE A 213 -4.54 -0.50 10.58
CA PHE A 213 -4.43 0.96 10.75
C PHE A 213 -5.20 1.35 12.03
N PRO A 214 -4.57 1.63 13.19
CA PRO A 214 -5.29 2.21 14.31
C PRO A 214 -5.55 3.67 13.93
N ALA A 215 -6.82 3.96 13.60
CA ALA A 215 -7.36 5.28 13.35
C ALA A 215 -6.82 6.03 12.11
N ILE A 216 -7.16 5.54 10.92
CA ILE A 216 -8.16 6.32 10.16
C ILE A 216 -9.46 5.59 10.45
N ARG A 217 -10.31 6.17 11.28
CA ARG A 217 -11.72 5.81 11.32
C ARG A 217 -12.22 6.03 9.88
N CYS A 218 -12.34 4.95 9.10
CA CYS A 218 -12.96 4.99 7.77
C CYS A 218 -14.47 5.33 7.82
N HIS A 219 -14.98 5.81 8.95
CA HIS A 219 -16.26 6.50 9.05
C HIS A 219 -16.04 8.02 8.96
N ARG A 220 -15.77 8.52 7.75
CA ARG A 220 -16.10 9.88 7.25
C ARG A 220 -15.19 10.28 6.08
N LEU A 221 -15.21 9.50 5.00
CA LEU A 221 -15.21 10.12 3.68
C LEU A 221 -16.68 10.40 3.35
N ASN A 222 -17.29 11.36 4.06
CA ASN A 222 -18.55 11.93 3.61
C ASN A 222 -18.18 12.92 2.50
N ILE A 223 -17.81 12.38 1.35
CA ILE A 223 -17.89 13.12 0.09
C ILE A 223 -19.39 13.28 -0.12
N LYS A 224 -19.98 14.30 0.52
CA LYS A 224 -21.26 14.81 0.06
C LYS A 224 -20.99 15.27 -1.35
N THR A 225 -21.48 14.48 -2.30
CA THR A 225 -21.78 14.92 -3.65
C THR A 225 -22.33 16.34 -3.57
N CYS A 226 -21.70 17.25 -4.31
CA CYS A 226 -22.36 18.47 -4.73
C CYS A 226 -23.56 18.06 -5.59
N VAL A 227 -24.67 17.76 -4.94
CA VAL A 227 -26.00 17.85 -5.52
C VAL A 227 -26.69 18.88 -4.65
N THR A 228 -26.87 20.08 -5.20
CA THR A 228 -27.74 21.11 -4.64
C THR A 228 -29.10 20.48 -4.36
N PRO A 229 -29.59 20.45 -3.10
CA PRO A 229 -30.99 20.17 -2.85
C PRO A 229 -31.81 21.42 -3.25
N PRO A 230 -33.02 21.26 -3.82
CA PRO A 230 -33.86 22.40 -4.13
C PRO A 230 -34.23 23.12 -2.83
N CYS A 231 -34.13 24.44 -2.88
CA CYS A 231 -34.54 25.34 -1.81
C CYS A 231 -36.00 25.03 -1.44
N LYS A 232 -36.24 24.64 -0.18
CA LYS A 232 -37.58 24.64 0.42
C LYS A 232 -37.54 25.53 1.65
N SER A 233 -37.84 26.80 1.43
CA SER A 233 -38.34 27.70 2.46
C SER A 233 -39.71 27.21 2.91
N GLY A 234 -39.84 26.90 4.19
CA GLY A 234 -41.13 26.72 4.85
C GLY A 234 -41.47 27.99 5.62
N ALA A 235 -42.20 28.92 5.00
CA ALA A 235 -42.97 29.94 5.70
C ALA A 235 -44.45 29.67 5.43
N LYS A 236 -45.23 29.53 6.51
CA LYS A 236 -46.67 29.28 6.50
C LYS A 236 -47.42 30.50 5.95
N SER A 237 -48.38 30.29 5.05
CA SER A 237 -49.60 31.10 5.01
C SER A 237 -50.76 30.33 4.35
N ARG A 238 -51.97 30.61 4.86
CA ARG A 238 -53.29 30.03 4.55
C ARG A 238 -53.70 30.23 3.07
N VAL A 239 -54.57 29.35 2.55
CA VAL A 239 -55.93 29.63 2.02
C VAL A 239 -56.49 28.38 1.29
N SER A 240 -57.82 28.26 1.33
CA SER A 240 -58.84 27.22 1.03
C SER A 240 -58.93 26.64 -0.42
N PRO A 241 -59.83 25.66 -0.72
CA PRO A 241 -59.62 24.62 -1.76
C PRO A 241 -60.49 24.68 -3.06
N GLN A 242 -59.99 23.94 -4.10
CA GLN A 242 -60.67 23.27 -5.26
C GLN A 242 -61.29 24.13 -6.40
N PRO A 243 -61.57 23.63 -7.65
CA PRO A 243 -61.47 22.25 -8.17
C PRO A 243 -60.84 22.02 -9.58
N ASP A 244 -60.68 20.73 -9.89
CA ASP A 244 -60.70 20.00 -11.19
C ASP A 244 -60.03 20.50 -12.49
N SER A 245 -59.16 19.64 -13.05
CA SER A 245 -59.19 19.22 -14.47
C SER A 245 -58.15 18.11 -14.77
N ARG A 246 -58.62 16.93 -15.22
CA ARG A 246 -57.88 15.95 -16.04
C ARG A 246 -57.96 16.35 -17.53
N PRO A 247 -57.34 15.66 -18.52
CA PRO A 247 -56.22 14.69 -18.54
C PRO A 247 -55.15 15.06 -19.62
N ARG A 248 -54.05 14.29 -19.72
CA ARG A 248 -53.62 13.63 -20.98
C ARG A 248 -52.34 12.81 -20.78
N GLN A 249 -52.44 11.52 -21.09
CA GLN A 249 -51.33 10.62 -21.36
C GLN A 249 -50.58 11.07 -22.61
N LEU A 250 -49.26 10.96 -22.60
CA LEU A 250 -48.44 10.77 -23.79
C LEU A 250 -47.33 9.77 -23.46
N SER A 251 -47.54 8.56 -23.95
CA SER A 251 -46.59 7.47 -24.06
C SER A 251 -45.41 7.88 -24.95
N LEU A 252 -44.18 7.65 -24.49
CA LEU A 252 -43.03 7.56 -25.41
C LEU A 252 -42.29 6.24 -25.21
N HIS A 253 -42.32 5.51 -26.32
CA HIS A 253 -41.58 4.32 -26.73
C HIS A 253 -40.22 4.10 -26.06
N GLN A 254 -40.07 2.89 -25.53
CA GLN A 254 -38.79 2.22 -25.38
C GLN A 254 -38.33 1.75 -26.77
N SER A 255 -37.16 2.23 -27.22
CA SER A 255 -36.38 1.55 -28.27
C SER A 255 -35.19 0.89 -27.60
N ALA A 256 -35.16 -0.43 -27.65
CA ALA A 256 -34.05 -1.27 -27.24
C ALA A 256 -33.31 -1.70 -28.51
N ASP A 257 -32.14 -1.11 -28.76
CA ASP A 257 -31.23 -1.57 -29.80
C ASP A 257 -29.97 -2.19 -29.16
N ASN A 258 -30.00 -3.53 -29.13
CA ASN A 258 -28.94 -4.47 -29.46
C ASN A 258 -27.48 -4.02 -29.36
N PHE A 259 -26.74 -4.64 -28.44
CA PHE A 259 -25.36 -5.08 -28.71
C PHE A 259 -25.11 -6.48 -28.16
N THR A 260 -25.26 -7.46 -29.04
CA THR A 260 -24.85 -8.86 -28.87
C THR A 260 -23.33 -8.95 -29.01
N VAL A 261 -22.65 -9.52 -28.01
CA VAL A 261 -21.22 -9.84 -28.07
C VAL A 261 -21.07 -11.33 -28.44
N PRO A 262 -20.33 -11.70 -29.51
CA PRO A 262 -20.16 -13.10 -29.88
C PRO A 262 -19.19 -13.85 -28.96
N LEU A 263 -19.67 -15.00 -28.47
CA LEU A 263 -18.97 -15.98 -27.65
C LEU A 263 -17.92 -16.73 -28.50
N ILE A 264 -16.63 -16.45 -28.29
CA ILE A 264 -15.54 -17.22 -28.92
C ILE A 264 -15.37 -18.55 -28.17
N LEU A 265 -15.72 -19.65 -28.82
CA LEU A 265 -15.42 -21.02 -28.40
C LEU A 265 -13.90 -21.26 -28.38
N LEU A 266 -13.34 -21.54 -27.21
CA LEU A 266 -12.02 -22.16 -27.07
C LEU A 266 -12.16 -23.68 -27.17
N ARG A 267 -11.70 -24.26 -28.28
CA ARG A 267 -11.47 -25.72 -28.39
C ARG A 267 -10.23 -26.12 -27.58
N PRO A 268 -10.27 -27.23 -26.82
CA PRO A 268 -9.11 -27.74 -26.09
C PRO A 268 -8.11 -28.45 -27.04
N ARG A 269 -6.81 -28.16 -26.86
CA ARG A 269 -5.71 -28.88 -27.53
C ARG A 269 -5.61 -30.30 -26.97
N ARG A 270 -5.59 -31.30 -27.86
CA ARG A 270 -5.21 -32.69 -27.55
C ARG A 270 -3.73 -32.76 -27.21
N THR A 271 -3.42 -33.40 -26.10
CA THR A 271 -2.11 -33.94 -25.75
C THR A 271 -1.93 -35.29 -26.44
N THR A 272 -0.84 -35.48 -27.18
CA THR A 272 -0.34 -36.81 -27.55
C THR A 272 1.05 -36.99 -26.96
N SER A 273 1.13 -37.92 -26.02
CA SER A 273 2.32 -38.59 -25.54
C SER A 273 2.62 -39.80 -26.45
N ASP A 274 3.85 -39.95 -26.92
CA ASP A 274 4.59 -41.22 -27.12
C ASP A 274 6.00 -40.87 -27.64
N GLN A 275 7.09 -41.20 -26.93
CA GLN A 275 7.85 -42.46 -26.85
C GLN A 275 8.88 -42.67 -27.98
N ARG A 276 10.11 -42.95 -27.51
CA ARG A 276 11.18 -43.79 -28.10
C ARG A 276 11.57 -43.54 -29.56
N THR A 277 12.77 -43.01 -29.78
CA THR A 277 14.00 -43.80 -30.05
C THR A 277 15.22 -42.90 -29.91
#